data_AF-A0A238LKR3-F1
#
_entry.id   AF-A0A238LKR3-F1
#
_cell.length_a   1.000
_cell.length_b   1.000
_cell.length_c   1.000
_cell.angle_alpha   90.00
_cell.angle_beta   90.00
_cell.angle_gamma   90.00
#
_symmetry.space_group_name_H-M   'P 1'
#
loop_
_entity.id
_entity.type
_entity.pdbx_description
1 polymer ?
#
loop_
_entity_poly.entity_id
_entity_poly.type
_entity_poly.pdbx_seq_one_letter_code
_entity_poly.pdbx_strand_id
1 'polypeptide(L)'
;MARERLIRLRKDLEDHIRGVLKTLGIRMTGMGQSRQRQAFRDQLAIAGEIDPVLRAIADGFSAAHDTLCQTADDLDKAVQRRAKAHPLARRLMTISGIGPVKALSFIALVDDPARFSRTSDVGAFIGLTPKRHQSGEVD
;
A
#
# COMPACT_ATOMS: atom_id res chain seq x y z
N MET A 1 2.46 -3.39 -6.24
CA MET A 1 3.93 -3.60 -6.20
C MET A 1 4.68 -2.40 -5.61
N ALA A 2 4.87 -1.27 -6.33
CA ALA A 2 5.72 -0.16 -5.85
C ALA A 2 5.23 0.50 -4.55
N ARG A 3 3.97 0.94 -4.49
CA ARG A 3 3.35 1.48 -3.27
C ARG A 3 3.47 0.55 -2.06
N GLU A 4 3.17 -0.72 -2.28
CA GLU A 4 3.22 -1.74 -1.23
C GLU A 4 4.65 -1.96 -0.72
N ARG A 5 5.65 -1.88 -1.62
CA ARG A 5 7.07 -1.91 -1.23
C ARG A 5 7.44 -0.71 -0.36
N LEU A 6 6.98 0.50 -0.69
CA LEU A 6 7.23 1.69 0.14
C LEU A 6 6.58 1.57 1.53
N ILE A 7 5.36 1.04 1.61
CA ILE A 7 4.68 0.80 2.88
C ILE A 7 5.44 -0.23 3.73
N ARG A 8 5.97 -1.29 3.11
CA ARG A 8 6.84 -2.25 3.80
C ARG A 8 8.11 -1.58 4.31
N LEU A 9 8.85 -0.88 3.45
CA LEU A 9 10.07 -0.16 3.84
C LEU A 9 9.83 0.82 4.99
N ARG A 10 8.71 1.54 4.98
CA ARG A 10 8.32 2.43 6.08
C ARG A 10 8.11 1.65 7.38
N LYS A 11 7.36 0.53 7.33
CA LYS A 11 7.12 -0.32 8.51
C LYS A 11 8.43 -0.91 9.05
N ASP A 12 9.27 -1.43 8.17
CA ASP A 12 10.57 -2.00 8.54
C ASP A 12 11.45 -0.95 9.25
N LEU A 13 11.43 0.30 8.78
CA LEU A 13 12.10 1.43 9.42
C LEU A 13 11.48 1.77 10.78
N GLU A 14 10.15 1.89 10.86
CA GLU A 14 9.41 2.13 12.11
C GLU A 14 9.75 1.07 13.17
N ASP A 15 9.78 -0.20 12.78
CA ASP A 15 10.06 -1.35 13.64
C ASP A 15 11.53 -1.38 14.07
N HIS A 16 12.46 -1.11 13.16
CA HIS A 16 13.89 -1.01 13.47
C HIS A 16 14.17 0.04 14.54
N ILE A 17 13.65 1.26 14.36
CA ILE A 17 13.84 2.37 15.30
C ILE A 17 13.21 2.06 16.65
N ARG A 18 12.00 1.49 16.66
CA ARG A 18 11.36 1.04 17.90
C ARG A 18 12.22 0.00 18.63
N GLY A 19 12.86 -0.90 17.91
CA GLY A 19 13.80 -1.89 18.44
C GLY A 19 15.01 -1.23 19.11
N VAL A 20 15.68 -0.32 18.41
CA VAL A 20 16.86 0.41 18.91
C VAL A 20 16.52 1.26 20.13
N LEU A 21 15.44 2.04 20.08
CA LEU A 21 15.03 2.87 21.22
C LEU A 21 14.71 2.01 22.45
N LYS A 22 14.10 0.84 22.25
CA LYS A 22 13.81 -0.10 23.33
C LYS A 22 15.07 -0.63 24.02
N THR A 23 16.18 -0.85 23.30
CA THR A 23 17.45 -1.27 23.93
C THR A 23 18.09 -0.16 24.75
N LEU A 24 17.75 1.10 24.45
CA LEU A 24 18.17 2.28 25.22
C LEU A 24 17.20 2.62 26.37
N GLY A 25 16.20 1.77 26.65
CA GLY A 25 15.21 2.00 27.70
C GLY A 25 14.06 2.95 27.30
N ILE A 26 14.03 3.42 26.07
CA ILE A 26 13.03 4.36 25.55
C ILE A 26 11.88 3.58 24.89
N ARG A 27 10.65 3.77 25.36
CA ARG A 27 9.47 3.12 24.80
C ARG A 27 8.66 4.10 23.96
N MET A 28 8.58 3.83 22.66
CA MET A 28 7.62 4.52 21.78
C MET A 28 6.19 4.02 22.06
N THR A 29 5.24 4.94 22.14
CA THR A 29 3.81 4.61 22.32
C THR A 29 3.18 4.14 21.00
N GLY A 30 1.90 3.78 21.06
CA GLY A 30 1.12 3.40 19.88
C GLY A 30 1.08 4.53 18.85
N MET A 31 1.43 4.21 17.60
CA MET A 31 1.35 5.19 16.51
C MET A 31 -0.07 5.24 15.98
N GLY A 32 -0.66 6.43 15.91
CA GLY A 32 -1.95 6.63 15.26
C GLY A 32 -1.95 6.15 13.80
N GLN A 33 -3.14 5.84 13.27
CA GLN A 33 -3.33 5.40 11.88
C GLN A 33 -3.18 6.54 10.85
N SER A 34 -2.59 7.68 11.25
CA SER A 34 -2.34 8.79 10.35
C SER A 34 -1.43 8.36 9.22
N ARG A 35 -1.85 8.69 8.00
CA ARG A 35 -1.12 8.40 6.76
C ARG A 35 0.31 8.94 6.81
N GLN A 36 0.45 10.15 7.35
CA GLN A 36 1.72 10.86 7.43
C GLN A 36 2.50 10.61 8.72
N ARG A 37 1.98 9.75 9.61
CA ARG A 37 2.73 9.18 10.74
C ARG A 37 3.47 10.24 11.60
N GLN A 38 2.90 11.44 11.74
CA GLN A 38 3.55 12.55 12.44
C GLN A 38 3.96 12.17 13.87
N ALA A 39 3.08 11.48 14.59
CA ALA A 39 3.34 11.01 15.95
C ALA A 39 4.60 10.12 16.09
N PHE A 40 5.00 9.41 15.04
CA PHE A 40 6.26 8.66 15.03
C PHE A 40 7.47 9.59 15.05
N ARG A 41 7.47 10.59 14.15
CA ARG A 41 8.54 11.57 14.05
C ARG A 41 8.63 12.44 15.29
N ASP A 42 7.49 12.81 15.88
CA ASP A 42 7.46 13.59 17.12
C ASP A 42 8.13 12.81 18.27
N GLN A 43 7.78 11.53 18.43
CA GLN A 43 8.41 10.67 19.44
C GLN A 43 9.90 10.43 19.18
N LEU A 44 10.29 10.29 17.92
CA LEU A 44 11.68 10.14 17.53
C LEU A 44 12.49 11.42 17.79
N ALA A 45 11.90 12.59 17.55
CA ALA A 45 12.51 13.89 17.85
C ALA A 45 12.74 14.07 19.35
N ILE A 46 11.75 13.69 20.19
CA ILE A 46 11.88 13.68 21.66
C ILE A 46 12.99 12.73 22.10
N ALA A 47 13.06 11.52 21.54
CA ALA A 47 14.15 10.58 21.85
C ALA A 47 15.53 11.16 21.48
N GLY A 48 15.61 11.92 20.38
CA GLY A 48 16.81 12.62 19.96
C GLY A 48 17.28 13.73 20.90
N GLU A 49 16.50 14.15 21.90
CA GLU A 49 16.93 15.19 22.87
C GLU A 49 17.90 14.66 23.93
N ILE A 50 18.06 13.33 24.03
CA ILE A 50 18.87 12.68 25.07
C ILE A 50 20.37 12.95 24.89
N ASP A 51 20.87 12.83 23.66
CA ASP A 51 22.27 13.13 23.35
C ASP A 51 22.46 13.50 21.86
N PRO A 52 23.54 14.22 21.51
CA PRO A 52 23.77 14.71 20.15
C PRO A 52 23.88 13.63 19.06
N VAL A 53 24.38 12.43 19.40
CA VAL A 53 24.51 11.33 18.44
C VAL A 53 23.13 10.77 18.14
N LEU A 54 22.31 10.55 19.17
CA LEU A 54 20.93 10.10 18.98
C LEU A 54 20.10 11.14 18.23
N ARG A 55 20.37 12.44 18.42
CA ARG A 55 19.74 13.52 17.63
C ARG A 55 20.02 13.38 16.13
N ALA A 56 21.29 13.22 15.76
CA ALA A 56 21.68 13.08 14.36
C ALA A 56 21.04 11.85 13.71
N ILE A 57 20.98 10.73 14.44
CA ILE A 57 20.29 9.51 14.01
C ILE A 57 18.80 9.77 13.84
N ALA A 58 18.14 10.37 14.83
CA ALA A 58 16.72 10.70 14.81
C ALA A 58 16.33 11.59 13.63
N ASP A 59 17.12 12.64 13.36
CA ASP A 59 16.88 13.57 12.26
C ASP A 59 17.03 12.87 10.90
N GLY A 60 18.09 12.07 10.71
CA GLY A 60 18.31 11.31 9.47
C GLY A 60 17.20 10.30 9.18
N PHE A 61 16.79 9.53 10.20
CA PHE A 61 15.69 8.58 10.05
C PHE A 61 14.34 9.26 9.87
N SER A 62 14.10 10.41 10.50
CA SER A 62 12.88 11.18 10.32
C SER A 62 12.72 11.66 8.88
N ALA A 63 13.80 12.13 8.26
CA ALA A 63 13.81 12.55 6.85
C ALA A 63 13.54 11.38 5.89
N ALA A 64 14.19 10.23 6.12
CA ALA A 64 13.94 9.02 5.33
C ALA A 64 12.50 8.52 5.47
N HIS A 65 11.97 8.49 6.70
CA HIS A 65 10.60 8.10 6.98
C HIS A 65 9.57 9.04 6.33
N ASP A 66 9.79 10.36 6.38
CA ASP A 66 8.90 11.31 5.73
C ASP A 66 8.88 11.15 4.20
N THR A 67 10.06 10.95 3.60
CA THR A 67 10.19 10.67 2.16
C THR A 67 9.40 9.42 1.75
N LEU A 68 9.48 8.35 2.53
CA LEU A 68 8.72 7.12 2.28
C LEU A 68 7.20 7.35 2.36
N CYS A 69 6.74 8.13 3.35
CA CYS A 69 5.33 8.48 3.50
C CYS A 69 4.85 9.31 2.30
N GLN A 70 5.58 10.39 1.97
CA GLN A 70 5.22 11.29 0.89
C GLN A 70 5.19 10.58 -0.48
N THR A 71 6.20 9.73 -0.76
CA THR A 71 6.26 8.98 -2.02
C THR A 71 5.12 7.98 -2.14
N ALA A 72 4.79 7.26 -1.06
CA ALA A 72 3.64 6.36 -1.05
C ALA A 72 2.33 7.13 -1.30
N ASP A 73 2.24 8.33 -0.74
CA ASP A 73 1.08 9.21 -0.87
C ASP A 73 0.89 9.74 -2.29
N ASP A 74 1.98 10.15 -2.92
CA ASP A 74 1.95 10.68 -4.27
C ASP A 74 1.67 9.60 -5.30
N LEU A 75 2.19 8.39 -5.12
CA LEU A 75 1.82 7.23 -5.94
C LEU A 75 0.33 6.91 -5.82
N ASP A 76 -0.22 6.94 -4.61
CA ASP A 76 -1.66 6.74 -4.41
C ASP A 76 -2.49 7.82 -5.10
N LYS A 77 -2.11 9.08 -4.97
CA LYS A 77 -2.79 10.19 -5.66
C LYS A 77 -2.67 10.03 -7.18
N ALA A 78 -1.52 9.61 -7.70
CA ALA A 78 -1.31 9.38 -9.12
C ALA A 78 -2.21 8.25 -9.66
N VAL A 79 -2.30 7.13 -8.95
CA VAL A 79 -3.22 6.03 -9.28
C VAL A 79 -4.67 6.50 -9.25
N GLN A 80 -5.07 7.25 -8.21
CA GLN A 80 -6.42 7.79 -8.12
C GLN A 80 -6.74 8.75 -9.27
N ARG A 81 -5.83 9.68 -9.60
CA ARG A 81 -6.01 10.60 -10.74
C ARG A 81 -6.17 9.85 -12.04
N ARG A 82 -5.30 8.86 -12.31
CA ARG A 82 -5.37 8.05 -13.53
C ARG A 82 -6.68 7.26 -13.63
N ALA A 83 -7.13 6.66 -12.52
CA ALA A 83 -8.40 5.94 -12.49
C ALA A 83 -9.60 6.87 -12.69
N LYS A 84 -9.60 8.06 -12.07
CA LYS A 84 -10.66 9.06 -12.26
C LYS A 84 -10.69 9.63 -13.68
N ALA A 85 -9.55 9.74 -14.35
CA ALA A 85 -9.49 10.21 -15.73
C ALA A 85 -9.93 9.15 -16.76
N HIS A 86 -9.89 7.86 -16.40
CA HIS A 86 -10.18 6.76 -17.33
C HIS A 86 -11.67 6.35 -17.31
N PRO A 87 -12.41 6.46 -18.43
CA PRO A 87 -13.85 6.17 -18.47
C PRO A 87 -14.21 4.75 -18.01
N LEU A 88 -13.50 3.73 -18.50
CA LEU A 88 -13.72 2.34 -18.05
C LEU A 88 -13.40 2.14 -16.57
N ALA A 89 -12.33 2.78 -16.04
CA ALA A 89 -11.95 2.60 -14.64
C ALA A 89 -13.01 3.21 -13.72
N ARG A 90 -13.55 4.38 -14.08
CA ARG A 90 -14.69 4.99 -13.38
C ARG A 90 -15.89 4.06 -13.34
N ARG A 91 -16.22 3.42 -14.47
CA ARG A 91 -17.34 2.48 -14.55
C ARG A 91 -17.10 1.21 -13.74
N LEU A 92 -15.89 0.66 -13.78
CA LEU A 92 -15.54 -0.49 -12.94
C LEU A 92 -15.59 -0.16 -11.45
N MET A 93 -15.17 1.04 -11.06
CA MET A 93 -15.20 1.50 -9.67
C MET A 93 -16.61 1.75 -9.10
N THR A 94 -17.68 1.70 -9.90
CA THR A 94 -19.05 1.71 -9.36
C THR A 94 -19.46 0.35 -8.78
N ILE A 95 -18.69 -0.70 -9.06
CA ILE A 95 -18.90 -2.03 -8.50
C ILE A 95 -18.34 -2.06 -7.08
N SER A 96 -19.14 -2.55 -6.13
CA SER A 96 -18.73 -2.69 -4.73
C SER A 96 -17.42 -3.48 -4.61
N GLY A 97 -16.46 -2.93 -3.87
CA GLY A 97 -15.14 -3.55 -3.67
C GLY A 97 -14.12 -3.34 -4.79
N ILE A 98 -14.48 -2.66 -5.90
CA ILE A 98 -13.54 -2.30 -6.97
C ILE A 98 -13.01 -0.87 -6.77
N GLY A 99 -11.74 -0.77 -6.36
CA GLY A 99 -11.04 0.51 -6.22
C GLY A 99 -10.15 0.86 -7.42
N PRO A 100 -9.49 2.04 -7.38
CA PRO A 100 -8.63 2.56 -8.46
C PRO A 100 -7.58 1.57 -8.98
N VAL A 101 -6.87 0.90 -8.06
CA VAL A 101 -5.83 -0.08 -8.40
C VAL A 101 -6.44 -1.26 -9.15
N LYS A 102 -7.51 -1.85 -8.61
CA LYS A 102 -8.17 -3.03 -9.22
C LYS A 102 -8.76 -2.70 -10.59
N ALA A 103 -9.38 -1.54 -10.73
CA ALA A 103 -9.97 -1.09 -11.99
C ALA A 103 -8.91 -0.89 -13.07
N LEU A 104 -7.82 -0.17 -12.76
CA LEU A 104 -6.73 0.03 -13.71
C LEU A 104 -5.98 -1.27 -14.03
N SER A 105 -5.78 -2.15 -13.05
CA SER A 105 -5.19 -3.47 -13.30
C SER A 105 -6.07 -4.33 -14.21
N PHE A 106 -7.38 -4.32 -14.03
CA PHE A 106 -8.30 -5.03 -14.91
C PHE A 106 -8.19 -4.52 -16.36
N ILE A 107 -8.19 -3.20 -16.55
CA ILE A 107 -8.07 -2.60 -17.88
C ILE A 107 -6.73 -2.97 -18.53
N ALA A 108 -5.63 -2.84 -17.79
CA ALA A 108 -4.30 -3.18 -18.28
C ALA A 108 -4.13 -4.68 -18.58
N LEU A 109 -4.89 -5.53 -17.89
CA LEU A 109 -4.86 -6.97 -18.10
C LEU A 109 -5.71 -7.40 -19.30
N VAL A 110 -6.81 -6.69 -19.55
CA VAL A 110 -7.71 -6.95 -20.68
C VAL A 110 -7.14 -6.40 -21.98
N ASP A 111 -6.47 -5.22 -21.95
CA ASP A 111 -5.76 -4.47 -23.02
C ASP A 111 -6.27 -4.65 -24.47
N ASP A 112 -6.18 -5.87 -25.01
CA ASP A 112 -6.90 -6.30 -26.22
C ASP A 112 -8.10 -7.22 -25.88
N PRO A 113 -9.34 -6.70 -25.84
CA PRO A 113 -10.53 -7.51 -25.61
C PRO A 113 -10.80 -8.54 -26.72
N ALA A 114 -10.25 -8.38 -27.93
CA ALA A 114 -10.40 -9.34 -29.03
C ALA A 114 -9.63 -10.65 -28.78
N ARG A 115 -8.70 -10.67 -27.82
CA ARG A 115 -8.01 -11.87 -27.33
C ARG A 115 -8.96 -12.88 -26.67
N PHE A 116 -10.11 -12.43 -26.17
CA PHE A 116 -11.05 -13.30 -25.45
C PHE A 116 -12.23 -13.65 -26.35
N SER A 117 -12.31 -14.93 -26.74
CA SER A 117 -13.38 -15.47 -27.58
C SER A 117 -14.75 -15.38 -26.90
N ARG A 118 -14.80 -15.44 -25.56
CA ARG A 118 -16.01 -15.31 -24.75
C ARG A 118 -15.75 -14.43 -23.53
N THR A 119 -16.76 -13.67 -23.11
CA THR A 119 -16.72 -12.85 -21.88
C THR A 119 -16.48 -13.68 -20.61
N SER A 120 -16.84 -14.97 -20.61
CA SER A 120 -16.53 -15.93 -19.54
C SER A 120 -15.02 -16.15 -19.34
N ASP A 121 -14.24 -16.00 -20.41
CA ASP A 121 -12.81 -16.31 -20.41
C ASP A 121 -12.02 -15.20 -19.70
N VAL A 122 -12.55 -13.97 -19.74
CA VAL A 122 -12.05 -12.84 -18.94
C VAL A 122 -12.23 -13.14 -17.45
N GLY A 123 -13.40 -13.63 -17.03
CA GLY A 123 -13.68 -14.00 -15.64
C GLY A 123 -12.78 -15.12 -15.12
N ALA A 124 -12.51 -16.13 -15.97
CA ALA A 124 -11.64 -17.25 -15.63
C ALA A 124 -10.17 -16.81 -15.52
N PHE A 125 -9.72 -15.92 -16.40
CA PHE A 125 -8.36 -15.41 -16.43
C PHE A 125 -8.00 -14.55 -15.22
N ILE A 126 -8.98 -13.86 -14.62
CA ILE A 126 -8.78 -12.96 -13.47
C ILE A 126 -9.25 -13.55 -12.13
N GLY A 127 -9.60 -14.85 -12.12
CA GLY A 127 -10.03 -15.55 -10.90
C GLY A 127 -11.39 -15.11 -10.37
N LEU A 128 -12.23 -14.48 -11.19
CA LEU A 128 -13.61 -14.10 -10.84
C LEU A 128 -14.63 -15.20 -11.17
N THR A 129 -14.22 -16.31 -11.79
CA THR A 129 -15.09 -17.48 -11.94
C THR A 129 -15.00 -18.34 -10.68
N PRO A 130 -16.09 -18.48 -9.89
CA PRO A 130 -16.09 -19.39 -8.76
C PRO A 130 -15.82 -20.81 -9.25
N LYS A 131 -14.89 -21.52 -8.59
CA LYS A 131 -14.63 -22.95 -8.84
C LYS A 131 -15.94 -23.73 -8.69
N ARG A 132 -16.50 -24.21 -9.80
CA ARG A 132 -17.53 -25.25 -9.75
C ARG A 132 -16.84 -26.56 -9.38
N HIS A 133 -16.94 -26.95 -8.12
CA HIS A 133 -16.78 -28.34 -7.72
C HIS A 133 -18.03 -29.09 -8.17
N GLN A 134 -18.01 -29.59 -9.40
CA GLN A 134 -18.98 -30.60 -9.82
C GLN A 134 -18.35 -31.96 -9.50
N SER A 135 -18.48 -32.39 -8.24
CA SER A 135 -18.38 -33.81 -7.93
C SER A 135 -19.64 -34.45 -8.48
N GLY A 136 -19.60 -34.84 -9.75
CA GLY A 136 -20.56 -35.79 -10.30
C GLY A 136 -20.03 -37.18 -10.00
N GLU A 137 -20.81 -37.97 -9.26
CA GLU A 137 -20.93 -39.38 -9.59
C GLU A 137 -22.41 -39.62 -9.89
N VAL A 138 -22.59 -40.22 -11.06
CA VAL A 138 -23.82 -40.73 -11.65
C VAL A 138 -23.98 -42.17 -11.16
N ASP A 139 -25.21 -42.54 -10.83
CA ASP A 139 -25.73 -43.85 -10.36
C ASP A 139 -25.43 -44.29 -8.91
#